data_AF-A0A498K313-F1
#
_entry.id   AF-A0A498K313-F1
#
_cell.length_a   1.000
_cell.length_b   1.000
_cell.length_c   1.000
_cell.angle_alpha   90.00
_cell.angle_beta   90.00
_cell.angle_gamma   90.00
#
_symmetry.space_group_name_H-M   'P 1'
#
loop_
_entity.id
_entity.type
_entity.pdbx_description
1 polymer ?
#
loop_
_entity_poly.entity_id
_entity_poly.type
_entity_poly.pdbx_seq_one_letter_code
_entity_poly.pdbx_strand_id
1 'polypeptide(L)'
;MENEEEVALSSNPNSNLLVADPSLQKKRQSMLDRLSNRHQTRLDNSLTHRSAESDSSSSPSFESTSTFLSRFSNSKSSIESQLAQCQLCDPTQVKSHLDQISSSIFDLEKLVAENSYFLPSYEVRSSLKTTSDLRQSLEFLSAELLPKKKFSFRNKPTRKDPIAEPKGEEKEQEPEKKSGFRVPDSPGFRNKKGEILVHNFKGSEVGEFSISDLDSCEVRLMGSVRALFIHRLRNCRLYTGPVTGSVLVDGVEGCVFVMASHQIRIHNAKMSDFYLRVRSRPIIEDSCGVRFAPYCLTYKGIEEELREASLDEETEKWSNVDDFLWLRAVQSPNWSVLPENERLGLVDISSSIESQLAQYQLYDPTQVKSHLDQFSSSISDLEKLVAYNSYFLPSYEVRSSLKTMSDLRRSLKVLSTELLPKKKFSFRNKPTRKDPIIEPKEEQKEQEPEKKSGFQVPNSPCFWNKK
;
A
#
# COMPACT_ATOMS: atom_id res chain seq x y z
N MET A 1 -41.37 -59.66 -11.25
CA MET A 1 -40.33 -58.84 -11.92
C MET A 1 -41.10 -57.94 -12.84
N GLU A 2 -41.14 -56.65 -12.49
CA GLU A 2 -42.04 -55.68 -13.08
C GLU A 2 -41.38 -54.94 -14.25
N ASN A 3 -42.19 -54.12 -14.93
CA ASN A 3 -41.77 -53.35 -16.10
C ASN A 3 -40.92 -52.15 -15.66
N GLU A 4 -40.08 -51.64 -16.57
CA GLU A 4 -39.80 -50.21 -16.67
C GLU A 4 -40.06 -49.76 -18.11
N GLU A 5 -40.66 -48.59 -18.27
CA GLU A 5 -41.20 -48.07 -19.53
C GLU A 5 -40.26 -47.03 -20.18
N GLU A 6 -40.51 -46.71 -21.46
CA GLU A 6 -39.91 -45.54 -22.10
C GLU A 6 -40.46 -44.23 -21.50
N VAL A 7 -39.57 -43.27 -21.21
CA VAL A 7 -39.93 -41.85 -21.25
C VAL A 7 -38.84 -41.09 -22.01
N ALA A 8 -39.24 -40.33 -23.02
CA ALA A 8 -38.34 -39.61 -23.91
C ALA A 8 -38.50 -38.08 -23.80
N LEU A 9 -37.52 -37.37 -24.37
CA LEU A 9 -37.50 -35.93 -24.68
C LEU A 9 -37.55 -34.93 -23.51
N SER A 10 -36.42 -34.28 -23.29
CA SER A 10 -36.37 -32.81 -23.37
C SER A 10 -35.05 -32.37 -23.99
N SER A 11 -35.12 -31.52 -25.02
CA SER A 11 -33.98 -31.13 -25.85
C SER A 11 -33.43 -29.75 -25.48
N ASN A 12 -32.11 -29.56 -25.55
CA ASN A 12 -31.57 -28.26 -25.93
C ASN A 12 -30.21 -28.41 -26.66
N PRO A 13 -30.04 -27.82 -27.86
CA PRO A 13 -28.82 -28.00 -28.66
C PRO A 13 -27.79 -26.89 -28.39
N ASN A 14 -26.57 -27.27 -27.98
CA ASN A 14 -25.32 -26.58 -28.34
C ASN A 14 -24.09 -27.28 -27.71
N SER A 15 -23.58 -28.31 -28.40
CA SER A 15 -22.27 -28.89 -28.12
C SER A 15 -21.47 -28.99 -29.41
N ASN A 16 -20.86 -27.89 -29.83
CA ASN A 16 -19.94 -27.85 -30.97
C ASN A 16 -18.85 -28.92 -30.80
N LEU A 17 -18.59 -29.70 -31.85
CA LEU A 17 -17.53 -30.71 -31.84
C LEU A 17 -16.16 -30.04 -31.82
N LEU A 18 -15.65 -29.77 -30.61
CA LEU A 18 -14.21 -29.68 -30.41
C LEU A 18 -13.62 -31.09 -30.51
N VAL A 19 -13.28 -31.47 -31.74
CA VAL A 19 -12.49 -32.67 -32.04
C VAL A 19 -11.24 -32.62 -31.17
N ALA A 20 -11.15 -33.52 -30.20
CA ALA A 20 -10.07 -33.52 -29.23
C ALA A 20 -8.75 -33.83 -29.94
N ASP A 21 -7.92 -32.80 -30.16
CA ASP A 21 -6.68 -32.89 -30.93
C ASP A 21 -5.83 -34.11 -30.47
N PRO A 22 -5.61 -35.11 -31.36
CA PRO A 22 -4.81 -36.28 -31.03
C PRO A 22 -3.39 -35.92 -30.57
N SER A 23 -2.86 -34.76 -30.97
CA SER A 23 -1.57 -34.24 -30.51
C SER A 23 -1.59 -33.86 -29.02
N LEU A 24 -2.70 -33.27 -28.52
CA LEU A 24 -2.88 -32.92 -27.11
C LEU A 24 -3.12 -34.16 -26.25
N GLN A 25 -3.93 -35.12 -26.72
CA GLN A 25 -4.10 -36.40 -26.03
C GLN A 25 -2.77 -37.16 -25.95
N LYS A 26 -2.02 -37.25 -27.05
CA LYS A 26 -0.69 -37.89 -27.08
C LYS A 26 0.35 -37.19 -26.19
N LYS A 27 0.33 -35.86 -26.10
CA LYS A 27 1.13 -35.07 -25.14
C LYS A 27 0.74 -35.37 -23.69
N ARG A 28 -0.56 -35.45 -23.38
CA ARG A 28 -1.06 -35.80 -22.04
C ARG A 28 -0.64 -37.22 -21.64
N GLN A 29 -0.79 -38.19 -22.55
CA GLN A 29 -0.35 -39.57 -22.34
C GLN A 29 1.16 -39.62 -22.06
N SER A 30 1.98 -39.03 -22.94
CA SER A 30 3.43 -38.99 -22.77
C SER A 30 3.90 -38.29 -21.49
N MET A 31 3.13 -37.31 -20.97
CA MET A 31 3.40 -36.70 -19.67
C MET A 31 3.07 -37.64 -18.50
N LEU A 32 1.96 -38.38 -18.57
CA LEU A 32 1.59 -39.40 -17.58
C LEU A 32 2.60 -40.56 -17.58
N ASP A 33 3.01 -41.05 -18.75
CA ASP A 33 4.03 -42.10 -18.89
C ASP A 33 5.37 -41.65 -18.30
N ARG A 34 5.77 -40.38 -18.51
CA ARG A 34 6.97 -39.79 -17.90
C ARG A 34 6.87 -39.66 -16.38
N LEU A 35 5.69 -39.36 -15.83
CA LEU A 35 5.45 -39.31 -14.39
C LEU A 35 5.47 -40.72 -13.78
N SER A 36 4.85 -41.70 -14.46
CA SER A 36 4.85 -43.11 -14.08
C SER A 36 6.27 -43.68 -14.05
N ASN A 37 7.04 -43.54 -15.13
CA ASN A 37 8.43 -44.01 -15.19
C ASN A 37 9.30 -43.34 -14.11
N ARG A 38 9.13 -42.03 -13.86
CA ARG A 38 9.84 -41.32 -12.78
C ARG A 38 9.43 -41.79 -11.37
N HIS A 39 8.23 -42.33 -11.18
CA HIS A 39 7.84 -42.99 -9.95
C HIS A 39 8.46 -44.39 -9.85
N GLN A 40 8.41 -45.18 -10.93
CA GLN A 40 9.00 -46.51 -10.98
C GLN A 40 10.52 -46.48 -10.69
N THR A 41 11.30 -45.62 -11.34
CA THR A 41 12.74 -45.48 -11.08
C THR A 41 13.06 -45.08 -9.62
N ARG A 42 12.13 -44.45 -8.90
CA ARG A 42 12.31 -44.17 -7.45
C ARG A 42 12.05 -45.40 -6.59
N LEU A 43 11.09 -46.24 -6.97
CA LEU A 43 10.86 -47.54 -6.32
C LEU A 43 12.03 -48.49 -6.60
N ASP A 44 12.49 -48.55 -7.84
CA ASP A 44 13.62 -49.41 -8.24
C ASP A 44 14.92 -48.99 -7.52
N ASN A 45 15.23 -47.69 -7.43
CA ASN A 45 16.37 -47.19 -6.64
C ASN A 45 16.21 -47.43 -5.12
N SER A 46 14.99 -47.57 -4.61
CA SER A 46 14.75 -47.96 -3.21
C SER A 46 14.95 -49.47 -2.99
N LEU A 47 14.66 -50.28 -4.01
CA LEU A 47 14.88 -51.73 -4.00
C LEU A 47 16.35 -52.11 -4.19
N THR A 48 17.13 -51.37 -5.00
CA THR A 48 18.57 -51.64 -5.15
C THR A 48 19.37 -51.35 -3.88
N HIS A 49 19.09 -50.25 -3.17
CA HIS A 49 19.71 -49.98 -1.86
C HIS A 49 19.39 -51.06 -0.81
N ARG A 50 18.16 -51.61 -0.83
CA ARG A 50 17.76 -52.71 0.07
C ARG A 50 18.54 -54.01 -0.12
N SER A 51 19.24 -54.18 -1.25
CA SER A 51 19.98 -55.41 -1.58
C SER A 51 21.49 -55.32 -1.36
N ALA A 52 22.02 -54.16 -0.94
CA ALA A 52 23.46 -53.90 -0.86
C ALA A 52 24.03 -53.79 0.58
N GLU A 53 23.17 -53.61 1.58
CA GLU A 53 23.57 -53.23 2.96
C GLU A 53 23.15 -54.30 4.00
N SER A 54 23.44 -55.57 3.73
CA SER A 54 23.10 -56.70 4.62
C SER A 54 24.06 -56.92 5.79
N ASP A 55 25.12 -56.13 5.92
CA ASP A 55 26.18 -56.30 6.93
C ASP A 55 26.63 -54.96 7.56
N SER A 56 25.87 -54.46 8.55
CA SER A 56 26.43 -53.77 9.74
C SER A 56 25.35 -53.35 10.74
N SER A 57 25.61 -53.58 12.03
CA SER A 57 24.70 -53.22 13.12
C SER A 57 24.96 -51.81 13.67
N SER A 58 24.02 -50.87 13.47
CA SER A 58 23.74 -49.70 14.36
C SER A 58 22.86 -48.58 13.73
N SER A 59 22.49 -48.67 12.45
CA SER A 59 21.67 -47.64 11.78
C SER A 59 20.18 -47.63 12.23
N PRO A 60 19.49 -46.47 12.20
CA PRO A 60 18.07 -46.39 12.56
C PRO A 60 17.19 -47.21 11.62
N SER A 61 16.16 -47.88 12.15
CA SER A 61 15.16 -48.56 11.32
C SER A 61 14.40 -47.55 10.47
N PHE A 62 14.47 -47.69 9.14
CA PHE A 62 13.77 -46.83 8.18
C PHE A 62 12.25 -47.01 8.36
N GLU A 63 11.62 -46.11 9.10
CA GLU A 63 10.20 -46.19 9.42
C GLU A 63 9.36 -45.95 8.16
N SER A 64 8.26 -46.69 8.00
CA SER A 64 7.37 -46.49 6.85
C SER A 64 6.47 -45.28 7.08
N THR A 65 6.12 -44.56 6.00
CA THR A 65 5.22 -43.39 6.06
C THR A 65 3.90 -43.71 6.78
N SER A 66 3.34 -44.90 6.62
CA SER A 66 2.12 -45.33 7.33
C SER A 66 2.34 -45.60 8.82
N THR A 67 3.50 -46.12 9.23
CA THR A 67 3.83 -46.28 10.66
C THR A 67 4.04 -44.91 11.32
N PHE A 68 4.78 -44.00 10.66
CA PHE A 68 4.93 -42.61 11.10
C PHE A 68 3.56 -41.95 11.28
N LEU A 69 2.69 -41.99 10.27
CA LEU A 69 1.38 -41.34 10.33
C LEU A 69 0.50 -41.91 11.45
N SER A 70 0.57 -43.24 11.70
CA SER A 70 -0.11 -43.88 12.83
C SER A 70 0.43 -43.41 14.19
N ARG A 71 1.76 -43.36 14.38
CA ARG A 71 2.38 -42.82 15.60
C ARG A 71 2.03 -41.35 15.80
N PHE A 72 2.07 -40.57 14.73
CA PHE A 72 1.75 -39.15 14.72
C PHE A 72 0.29 -38.89 15.12
N SER A 73 -0.67 -39.60 14.53
CA SER A 73 -2.10 -39.47 14.88
C SER A 73 -2.39 -39.93 16.30
N ASN A 74 -1.79 -41.04 16.76
CA ASN A 74 -1.99 -41.54 18.11
C ASN A 74 -1.42 -40.57 19.17
N SER A 75 -0.24 -40.00 18.93
CA SER A 75 0.35 -38.99 19.80
C SER A 75 -0.48 -37.70 19.80
N LYS A 76 -0.89 -37.21 18.62
CA LYS A 76 -1.79 -36.06 18.47
C LYS A 76 -3.07 -36.26 19.30
N SER A 77 -3.79 -37.36 19.14
CA SER A 77 -5.06 -37.58 19.86
C SER A 77 -4.87 -37.82 21.36
N SER A 78 -3.70 -38.32 21.80
CA SER A 78 -3.32 -38.34 23.21
C SER A 78 -3.17 -36.92 23.77
N ILE A 79 -2.47 -36.03 23.05
CA ILE A 79 -2.28 -34.61 23.43
C ILE A 79 -3.62 -33.87 23.42
N GLU A 80 -4.47 -34.05 22.41
CA GLU A 80 -5.82 -33.47 22.35
C GLU A 80 -6.69 -33.94 23.53
N SER A 81 -6.58 -35.22 23.93
CA SER A 81 -7.29 -35.76 25.10
C SER A 81 -6.78 -35.17 26.41
N GLN A 82 -5.46 -34.99 26.56
CA GLN A 82 -4.86 -34.35 27.75
C GLN A 82 -5.23 -32.86 27.84
N LEU A 83 -5.26 -32.13 26.72
CA LEU A 83 -5.71 -30.73 26.65
C LEU A 83 -7.19 -30.61 27.08
N ALA A 84 -8.06 -31.51 26.61
CA ALA A 84 -9.46 -31.57 27.03
C ALA A 84 -9.60 -31.93 28.53
N GLN A 85 -8.78 -32.86 29.04
CA GLN A 85 -8.80 -33.23 30.46
C GLN A 85 -8.35 -32.07 31.36
N CYS A 86 -7.38 -31.24 30.93
CA CYS A 86 -6.93 -30.06 31.69
C CYS A 86 -8.03 -29.03 31.94
N GLN A 87 -9.05 -28.94 31.07
CA GLN A 87 -10.19 -28.05 31.25
C GLN A 87 -11.11 -28.48 32.41
N LEU A 88 -10.92 -29.70 32.94
CA LEU A 88 -11.76 -30.33 33.97
C LEU A 88 -10.99 -30.64 35.28
N CYS A 89 -9.72 -30.23 35.39
CA CYS A 89 -8.84 -30.59 36.51
C CYS A 89 -8.70 -29.50 37.58
N ASP A 90 -8.43 -29.91 38.83
CA ASP A 90 -8.25 -29.01 39.97
C ASP A 90 -7.01 -28.09 39.82
N PRO A 91 -7.07 -26.83 40.32
CA PRO A 91 -6.00 -25.82 40.16
C PRO A 91 -4.62 -26.20 40.69
N THR A 92 -4.51 -27.24 41.51
CA THR A 92 -3.24 -27.77 42.04
C THR A 92 -2.50 -28.68 41.06
N GLN A 93 -3.21 -29.37 40.15
CA GLN A 93 -2.63 -30.33 39.20
C GLN A 93 -2.47 -29.77 37.78
N VAL A 94 -3.18 -28.67 37.45
CA VAL A 94 -3.11 -27.97 36.15
C VAL A 94 -1.68 -27.74 35.67
N LYS A 95 -0.75 -27.31 36.55
CA LYS A 95 0.64 -27.02 36.16
C LYS A 95 1.39 -28.26 35.69
N SER A 96 1.37 -29.33 36.49
CA SER A 96 2.01 -30.60 36.14
C SER A 96 1.47 -31.20 34.85
N HIS A 97 0.16 -31.04 34.57
CA HIS A 97 -0.41 -31.47 33.29
C HIS A 97 0.01 -30.58 32.12
N LEU A 98 0.04 -29.24 32.28
CA LEU A 98 0.55 -28.34 31.24
C LEU A 98 2.03 -28.63 30.89
N ASP A 99 2.87 -28.90 31.90
CA ASP A 99 4.26 -29.29 31.71
C ASP A 99 4.38 -30.65 30.98
N GLN A 100 3.54 -31.63 31.34
CA GLN A 100 3.47 -32.95 30.69
C GLN A 100 3.01 -32.87 29.21
N ILE A 101 2.02 -32.03 28.92
CA ILE A 101 1.55 -31.77 27.54
C ILE A 101 2.65 -31.05 26.74
N SER A 102 3.34 -30.09 27.35
CA SER A 102 4.47 -29.38 26.73
C SER A 102 5.59 -30.34 26.31
N SER A 103 5.97 -31.29 27.18
CA SER A 103 6.91 -32.37 26.83
C SER A 103 6.37 -33.25 25.70
N SER A 104 5.11 -33.65 25.77
CA SER A 104 4.48 -34.51 24.74
C SER A 104 4.46 -33.84 23.35
N ILE A 105 4.24 -32.53 23.28
CA ILE A 105 4.33 -31.76 22.02
C ILE A 105 5.78 -31.64 21.54
N PHE A 106 6.76 -31.49 22.43
CA PHE A 106 8.18 -31.50 22.07
C PHE A 106 8.63 -32.85 21.49
N ASP A 107 8.23 -33.96 22.11
CA ASP A 107 8.51 -35.30 21.60
C ASP A 107 7.81 -35.57 20.25
N LEU A 108 6.61 -35.02 20.04
CA LEU A 108 5.93 -35.08 18.75
C LEU A 108 6.67 -34.29 17.66
N GLU A 109 7.18 -33.10 17.95
CA GLU A 109 8.00 -32.32 17.00
C GLU A 109 9.35 -32.98 16.70
N LYS A 110 9.99 -33.57 17.71
CA LYS A 110 11.20 -34.37 17.53
C LYS A 110 10.93 -35.54 16.57
N LEU A 111 9.81 -36.24 16.74
CA LEU A 111 9.38 -37.31 15.83
C LEU A 111 9.14 -36.80 14.40
N VAL A 112 8.59 -35.59 14.21
CA VAL A 112 8.49 -34.97 12.87
C VAL A 112 9.86 -34.65 12.28
N ALA A 113 10.78 -34.08 13.08
CA ALA A 113 12.12 -33.73 12.63
C ALA A 113 12.93 -34.98 12.22
N GLU A 114 12.94 -36.02 13.05
CA GLU A 114 13.66 -37.27 12.82
C GLU A 114 13.17 -38.02 11.58
N ASN A 115 11.88 -37.94 11.25
CA ASN A 115 11.30 -38.63 10.09
C ASN A 115 11.21 -37.73 8.82
N SER A 116 11.48 -36.43 8.93
CA SER A 116 11.29 -35.44 7.86
C SER A 116 11.98 -35.74 6.53
N TYR A 117 13.05 -36.55 6.55
CA TYR A 117 13.89 -36.83 5.37
C TYR A 117 13.26 -37.80 4.35
N PHE A 118 12.32 -38.66 4.76
CA PHE A 118 11.65 -39.61 3.85
C PHE A 118 10.16 -39.29 3.60
N LEU A 119 9.58 -38.40 4.41
CA LEU A 119 8.17 -38.05 4.32
C LEU A 119 7.87 -37.18 3.08
N PRO A 120 6.70 -37.37 2.42
CA PRO A 120 6.25 -36.46 1.37
C PRO A 120 6.12 -35.02 1.89
N SER A 121 6.49 -34.02 1.09
CA SER A 121 6.46 -32.61 1.52
C SER A 121 5.08 -32.11 1.99
N TYR A 122 3.99 -32.79 1.60
CA TYR A 122 2.65 -32.56 2.14
C TYR A 122 2.55 -32.99 3.60
N GLU A 123 2.96 -34.22 3.94
CA GLU A 123 2.92 -34.75 5.31
C GLU A 123 3.80 -33.94 6.27
N VAL A 124 5.00 -33.54 5.82
CA VAL A 124 5.91 -32.69 6.62
C VAL A 124 5.24 -31.35 6.96
N ARG A 125 4.64 -30.67 5.98
CA ARG A 125 3.91 -29.40 6.21
C ARG A 125 2.66 -29.59 7.08
N SER A 126 1.92 -30.68 6.86
CA SER A 126 0.72 -31.01 7.65
C SER A 126 1.07 -31.24 9.12
N SER A 127 2.08 -32.07 9.37
CA SER A 127 2.55 -32.42 10.72
C SER A 127 3.07 -31.18 11.46
N LEU A 128 3.97 -30.40 10.84
CA LEU A 128 4.51 -29.16 11.41
C LEU A 128 3.43 -28.10 11.69
N LYS A 129 2.39 -28.01 10.84
CA LYS A 129 1.25 -27.15 11.16
C LYS A 129 0.53 -27.66 12.41
N THR A 130 0.19 -28.94 12.47
CA THR A 130 -0.55 -29.47 13.63
C THR A 130 0.21 -29.41 14.95
N THR A 131 1.55 -29.48 14.98
CA THR A 131 2.31 -29.26 16.22
C THR A 131 2.30 -27.79 16.65
N SER A 132 2.33 -26.84 15.69
CA SER A 132 2.13 -25.42 15.96
C SER A 132 0.73 -25.12 16.50
N ASP A 133 -0.31 -25.69 15.89
CA ASP A 133 -1.70 -25.52 16.32
C ASP A 133 -1.91 -26.06 17.75
N LEU A 134 -1.27 -27.20 18.10
CA LEU A 134 -1.27 -27.76 19.46
C LEU A 134 -0.51 -26.87 20.46
N ARG A 135 0.64 -26.28 20.09
CA ARG A 135 1.35 -25.30 20.94
C ARG A 135 0.51 -24.07 21.22
N GLN A 136 -0.17 -23.53 20.21
CA GLN A 136 -1.05 -22.36 20.39
C GLN A 136 -2.23 -22.69 21.32
N SER A 137 -2.76 -23.91 21.24
CA SER A 137 -3.81 -24.42 22.13
C SER A 137 -3.34 -24.53 23.58
N LEU A 138 -2.09 -24.97 23.82
CA LEU A 138 -1.46 -24.96 25.14
C LEU A 138 -1.24 -23.52 25.64
N GLU A 139 -0.72 -22.60 24.81
CA GLU A 139 -0.52 -21.19 25.20
C GLU A 139 -1.85 -20.58 25.68
N PHE A 140 -2.94 -20.80 24.94
CA PHE A 140 -4.28 -20.34 25.30
C PHE A 140 -4.75 -20.90 26.66
N LEU A 141 -4.76 -22.23 26.84
CA LEU A 141 -5.22 -22.84 28.10
C LEU A 141 -4.31 -22.49 29.29
N SER A 142 -3.01 -22.28 29.07
CA SER A 142 -2.11 -21.80 30.12
C SER A 142 -2.43 -20.36 30.57
N ALA A 143 -2.92 -19.51 29.66
CA ALA A 143 -3.31 -18.14 29.95
C ALA A 143 -4.71 -18.01 30.57
N GLU A 144 -5.56 -19.04 30.40
CA GLU A 144 -6.90 -19.16 30.98
C GLU A 144 -6.86 -19.80 32.39
N LEU A 145 -6.19 -20.93 32.53
CA LEU A 145 -6.18 -21.73 33.77
C LEU A 145 -5.19 -21.22 34.84
N LEU A 146 -4.22 -20.37 34.48
CA LEU A 146 -3.32 -19.73 35.45
C LEU A 146 -3.77 -18.29 35.72
N PRO A 147 -4.30 -17.97 36.93
CA PRO A 147 -4.71 -16.60 37.24
C PRO A 147 -3.51 -15.65 37.21
N LYS A 148 -3.47 -14.77 36.20
CA LYS A 148 -2.43 -13.75 36.03
C LYS A 148 -2.26 -12.97 37.33
N LYS A 149 -1.04 -12.92 37.87
CA LYS A 149 -0.69 -12.23 39.13
C LYS A 149 -1.00 -10.73 39.04
N LYS A 150 -2.20 -10.32 39.41
CA LYS A 150 -2.54 -8.90 39.58
C LYS A 150 -1.72 -8.33 40.74
N PHE A 151 -0.98 -7.25 40.47
CA PHE A 151 -0.20 -6.52 41.48
C PHE A 151 -1.10 -6.05 42.63
N SER A 152 -0.97 -6.66 43.80
CA SER A 152 -1.67 -6.23 45.02
C SER A 152 -0.83 -5.23 45.79
N PHE A 153 -0.94 -3.94 45.46
CA PHE A 153 -0.31 -2.84 46.20
C PHE A 153 -0.87 -2.75 47.63
N ARG A 154 -0.16 -3.34 48.59
CA ARG A 154 -0.54 -3.32 50.02
C ARG A 154 0.13 -2.14 50.73
N ASN A 155 -0.55 -1.00 50.76
CA ASN A 155 -0.10 0.18 51.50
C ASN A 155 0.08 -0.09 53.00
N LYS A 156 1.23 0.31 53.56
CA LYS A 156 1.43 0.57 55.00
C LYS A 156 2.52 1.66 55.18
N PRO A 157 2.36 2.65 56.09
CA PRO A 157 3.10 3.91 55.94
C PRO A 157 4.45 4.01 56.67
N THR A 158 5.38 4.73 56.02
CA THR A 158 6.46 5.58 56.56
C THR A 158 7.47 5.04 57.59
N ARG A 159 8.77 5.16 57.27
CA ARG A 159 9.74 5.98 58.06
C ARG A 159 11.16 6.02 57.44
N LYS A 160 11.59 7.24 57.10
CA LYS A 160 12.96 7.82 57.08
C LYS A 160 14.13 7.10 56.36
N ASP A 161 14.74 7.90 55.49
CA ASP A 161 16.00 7.80 54.73
C ASP A 161 17.26 7.91 55.65
N PRO A 162 18.55 7.85 55.18
CA PRO A 162 19.02 8.14 53.81
C PRO A 162 20.30 7.43 53.25
N ILE A 163 20.69 7.87 52.03
CA ILE A 163 21.99 7.73 51.31
C ILE A 163 22.23 6.42 50.52
N ALA A 164 22.06 6.49 49.18
CA ALA A 164 23.13 6.32 48.18
C ALA A 164 22.62 6.51 46.73
N GLU A 165 23.37 7.21 45.89
CA GLU A 165 23.25 7.27 44.41
C GLU A 165 24.15 6.20 43.75
N PRO A 166 24.13 5.89 42.41
CA PRO A 166 23.55 6.69 41.30
C PRO A 166 22.85 5.93 40.13
N LYS A 167 22.27 6.71 39.20
CA LYS A 167 22.02 6.46 37.75
C LYS A 167 21.09 5.32 37.30
N GLY A 168 20.13 5.66 36.42
CA GLY A 168 19.53 4.74 35.45
C GLY A 168 18.08 5.06 35.07
N GLU A 169 17.85 5.93 34.08
CA GLU A 169 16.55 6.05 33.39
C GLU A 169 16.68 5.75 31.90
N GLU A 170 16.40 4.51 31.50
CA GLU A 170 15.93 4.17 30.16
C GLU A 170 14.67 3.31 30.30
N LYS A 171 13.70 3.50 29.38
CA LYS A 171 12.37 2.88 29.46
C LYS A 171 12.26 1.73 28.47
N GLU A 172 12.43 0.50 28.92
CA GLU A 172 12.04 -0.67 28.11
C GLU A 172 10.52 -0.87 28.16
N GLN A 173 9.93 -1.17 27.00
CA GLN A 173 8.50 -1.42 26.81
C GLN A 173 8.20 -2.93 26.76
N GLU A 174 6.93 -3.31 26.95
CA GLU A 174 6.50 -4.70 26.79
C GLU A 174 6.79 -5.24 25.38
N PRO A 175 7.30 -6.48 25.24
CA PRO A 175 7.59 -7.09 23.95
C PRO A 175 6.30 -7.64 23.30
N GLU A 176 5.60 -6.81 22.52
CA GLU A 176 4.51 -7.29 21.67
C GLU A 176 4.99 -8.33 20.63
N LYS A 177 4.10 -9.24 20.23
CA LYS A 177 4.41 -10.34 19.32
C LYS A 177 4.78 -9.79 17.93
N LYS A 178 6.04 -9.98 17.53
CA LYS A 178 6.59 -9.52 16.25
C LYS A 178 6.01 -10.30 15.06
N SER A 179 4.95 -9.77 14.46
CA SER A 179 4.76 -9.96 13.02
C SER A 179 5.94 -9.30 12.28
N GLY A 180 6.24 -9.78 11.06
CA GLY A 180 7.48 -9.42 10.34
C GLY A 180 7.55 -7.97 9.82
N PHE A 181 6.60 -7.10 10.16
CA PHE A 181 6.45 -5.80 9.52
C PHE A 181 7.14 -4.66 10.30
N ARG A 182 8.40 -4.38 9.95
CA ARG A 182 9.03 -3.10 10.24
C ARG A 182 8.54 -2.07 9.21
N VAL A 183 7.69 -1.13 9.63
CA VAL A 183 7.51 0.11 8.86
C VAL A 183 8.88 0.80 8.80
N PRO A 184 9.40 1.17 7.61
CA PRO A 184 10.63 1.95 7.54
C PRO A 184 10.50 3.29 8.28
N ASP A 185 11.63 3.91 8.58
CA ASP A 185 11.70 5.28 9.12
C ASP A 185 11.51 6.31 7.98
N SER A 186 10.50 6.05 7.15
CA SER A 186 10.14 6.80 5.95
C SER A 186 9.17 7.94 6.27
N PRO A 187 9.19 9.03 5.48
CA PRO A 187 8.22 10.12 5.62
C PRO A 187 6.79 9.57 5.48
N GLY A 188 5.87 10.09 6.28
CA GLY A 188 4.54 9.50 6.37
C GLY A 188 3.61 10.13 7.37
N PHE A 189 2.33 9.76 7.27
CA PHE A 189 1.29 10.13 8.21
C PHE A 189 1.15 9.06 9.28
N ARG A 190 1.23 9.46 10.57
CA ARG A 190 1.19 8.53 11.71
C ARG A 190 0.32 9.08 12.84
N ASN A 191 -0.43 8.22 13.52
CA ASN A 191 -1.17 8.54 14.76
C ASN A 191 -2.16 9.73 14.67
N LYS A 192 -2.97 9.83 13.60
CA LYS A 192 -4.01 10.88 13.47
C LYS A 192 -5.41 10.28 13.50
N LYS A 193 -6.39 11.06 13.99
CA LYS A 193 -7.80 10.66 14.10
C LYS A 193 -8.75 11.74 13.61
N GLY A 194 -9.71 11.39 12.77
CA GLY A 194 -10.73 12.34 12.26
C GLY A 194 -10.20 13.49 11.41
N GLU A 195 -8.97 13.39 10.88
CA GLU A 195 -8.31 14.46 10.12
C GLU A 195 -8.40 14.22 8.60
N ILE A 196 -8.40 15.31 7.83
CA ILE A 196 -8.19 15.27 6.37
C ILE A 196 -6.72 15.62 6.08
N LEU A 197 -5.96 14.62 5.64
CA LEU A 197 -4.52 14.70 5.41
C LEU A 197 -4.24 14.76 3.91
N VAL A 198 -3.57 15.83 3.46
CA VAL A 198 -3.27 16.05 2.04
C VAL A 198 -1.76 16.15 1.84
N HIS A 199 -1.24 15.45 0.84
CA HIS A 199 0.17 15.53 0.44
C HIS A 199 0.32 15.55 -1.08
N ASN A 200 1.35 16.22 -1.57
CA ASN A 200 1.59 16.41 -3.00
C ASN A 200 3.07 16.22 -3.32
N PHE A 201 3.38 15.16 -4.08
CA PHE A 201 4.75 14.75 -4.46
C PHE A 201 5.28 15.46 -5.72
N LYS A 202 4.51 16.38 -6.33
CA LYS A 202 4.93 17.07 -7.57
C LYS A 202 6.23 17.86 -7.35
N GLY A 203 7.29 17.41 -8.03
CA GLY A 203 8.63 18.00 -7.94
C GLY A 203 9.54 17.37 -6.88
N SER A 204 9.22 16.19 -6.33
CA SER A 204 10.11 15.45 -5.43
C SER A 204 10.01 13.94 -5.63
N GLU A 205 11.13 13.28 -5.91
CA GLU A 205 11.22 11.82 -6.02
C GLU A 205 11.12 11.14 -4.64
N VAL A 206 9.92 11.10 -4.07
CA VAL A 206 9.69 10.38 -2.81
C VAL A 206 9.70 8.87 -3.09
N GLY A 207 10.80 8.23 -2.70
CA GLY A 207 10.96 6.78 -2.84
C GLY A 207 9.94 5.99 -2.05
N GLU A 208 9.80 6.27 -0.76
CA GLU A 208 8.92 5.52 0.13
C GLU A 208 8.07 6.47 0.97
N PHE A 209 6.76 6.19 1.03
CA PHE A 209 5.83 6.90 1.91
C PHE A 209 5.10 5.90 2.82
N SER A 210 4.91 6.27 4.08
CA SER A 210 4.19 5.45 5.06
C SER A 210 2.90 6.11 5.55
N ILE A 211 1.90 5.28 5.84
CA ILE A 211 0.65 5.67 6.48
C ILE A 211 0.40 4.64 7.58
N SER A 212 0.47 5.06 8.84
CA SER A 212 0.20 4.15 9.96
C SER A 212 -0.72 4.73 11.03
N ASP A 213 -1.43 3.86 11.73
CA ASP A 213 -2.15 4.21 12.97
C ASP A 213 -3.16 5.35 12.77
N LEU A 214 -3.99 5.24 11.71
CA LEU A 214 -5.05 6.20 11.41
C LEU A 214 -6.43 5.64 11.74
N ASP A 215 -7.30 6.49 12.26
CA ASP A 215 -8.67 6.16 12.65
C ASP A 215 -9.64 7.23 12.16
N SER A 216 -10.57 6.82 11.30
CA SER A 216 -11.63 7.68 10.77
C SER A 216 -11.10 8.92 10.01
N CYS A 217 -9.92 8.82 9.40
CA CYS A 217 -9.26 9.88 8.63
C CYS A 217 -9.53 9.77 7.13
N GLU A 218 -9.40 10.89 6.42
CA GLU A 218 -9.33 10.91 4.96
C GLU A 218 -7.92 11.34 4.51
N VAL A 219 -7.30 10.58 3.64
CA VAL A 219 -5.93 10.81 3.15
C VAL A 219 -5.95 10.97 1.63
N ARG A 220 -5.31 12.02 1.12
CA ARG A 220 -5.25 12.35 -0.31
C ARG A 220 -3.80 12.60 -0.72
N LEU A 221 -3.27 11.69 -1.54
CA LEU A 221 -1.92 11.75 -2.08
C LEU A 221 -1.95 12.09 -3.57
N MET A 222 -1.31 13.18 -3.97
CA MET A 222 -1.12 13.57 -5.38
C MET A 222 0.33 13.35 -5.83
N GLY A 223 0.54 13.03 -7.10
CA GLY A 223 1.85 12.77 -7.66
C GLY A 223 2.23 11.29 -7.63
N SER A 224 3.45 11.01 -8.09
CA SER A 224 4.00 9.66 -8.20
C SER A 224 4.85 9.30 -6.97
N VAL A 225 4.77 8.04 -6.53
CA VAL A 225 5.57 7.46 -5.42
C VAL A 225 6.18 6.14 -5.88
N ARG A 226 7.34 5.70 -5.34
CA ARG A 226 7.90 4.38 -5.70
C ARG A 226 7.33 3.24 -4.85
N ALA A 227 7.17 3.41 -3.54
CA ALA A 227 6.48 2.44 -2.67
C ALA A 227 5.61 3.12 -1.61
N LEU A 228 4.47 2.49 -1.30
CA LEU A 228 3.50 2.97 -0.32
C LEU A 228 3.20 1.88 0.71
N PHE A 229 3.44 2.18 1.98
CA PHE A 229 3.24 1.29 3.11
C PHE A 229 2.05 1.75 3.96
N ILE A 230 1.04 0.91 4.13
CA ILE A 230 -0.23 1.22 4.80
C ILE A 230 -0.42 0.22 5.95
N HIS A 231 -0.55 0.70 7.19
CA HIS A 231 -0.51 -0.17 8.38
C HIS A 231 -1.47 0.26 9.49
N ARG A 232 -2.35 -0.62 9.95
CA ARG A 232 -3.29 -0.32 11.07
C ARG A 232 -4.17 0.90 10.79
N LEU A 233 -4.97 0.84 9.73
CA LEU A 233 -5.99 1.85 9.40
C LEU A 233 -7.39 1.34 9.76
N ARG A 234 -8.20 2.21 10.37
CA ARG A 234 -9.60 1.93 10.75
C ARG A 234 -10.54 2.99 10.19
N ASN A 235 -11.63 2.60 9.52
CA ASN A 235 -12.66 3.51 8.97
C ASN A 235 -12.11 4.64 8.08
N CYS A 236 -10.92 4.47 7.49
CA CYS A 236 -10.23 5.51 6.75
C CYS A 236 -10.58 5.49 5.25
N ARG A 237 -10.44 6.64 4.60
CA ARG A 237 -10.50 6.76 3.14
C ARG A 237 -9.15 7.20 2.62
N LEU A 238 -8.53 6.43 1.72
CA LEU A 238 -7.24 6.75 1.11
C LEU A 238 -7.38 6.85 -0.41
N TYR A 239 -7.10 8.03 -0.93
CA TYR A 239 -7.03 8.33 -2.36
C TYR A 239 -5.57 8.61 -2.72
N THR A 240 -5.02 7.90 -3.71
CA THR A 240 -3.64 8.12 -4.16
C THR A 240 -3.50 8.14 -5.68
N GLY A 241 -2.62 9.01 -6.13
CA GLY A 241 -1.97 8.94 -7.44
C GLY A 241 -1.13 7.66 -7.63
N PRO A 242 -0.43 7.55 -8.77
CA PRO A 242 0.21 6.32 -9.20
C PRO A 242 1.43 5.92 -8.37
N VAL A 243 1.52 4.64 -8.03
CA VAL A 243 2.66 4.04 -7.34
C VAL A 243 3.46 3.19 -8.33
N THR A 244 4.65 3.66 -8.71
CA THR A 244 5.50 3.05 -9.75
C THR A 244 6.10 1.70 -9.38
N GLY A 245 6.15 1.35 -8.09
CA GLY A 245 6.57 0.05 -7.59
C GLY A 245 5.41 -0.71 -6.95
N SER A 246 5.41 -0.81 -5.62
CA SER A 246 4.47 -1.66 -4.87
C SER A 246 3.74 -0.93 -3.77
N VAL A 247 2.46 -1.28 -3.57
CA VAL A 247 1.70 -0.97 -2.36
C VAL A 247 1.65 -2.22 -1.47
N LEU A 248 1.89 -2.03 -0.17
CA LEU A 248 1.69 -3.04 0.86
C LEU A 248 0.72 -2.52 1.91
N VAL A 249 -0.37 -3.24 2.12
CA VAL A 249 -1.44 -2.95 3.07
C VAL A 249 -1.46 -4.03 4.14
N ASP A 250 -1.38 -3.65 5.42
CA ASP A 250 -1.45 -4.57 6.57
C ASP A 250 -2.44 -4.05 7.64
N GLY A 251 -3.30 -4.95 8.13
CA GLY A 251 -4.14 -4.73 9.30
C GLY A 251 -5.17 -3.61 9.14
N VAL A 252 -6.01 -3.68 8.10
CA VAL A 252 -6.97 -2.60 7.77
C VAL A 252 -8.43 -3.04 7.94
N GLU A 253 -9.27 -2.16 8.50
CA GLU A 253 -10.66 -2.50 8.85
C GLU A 253 -11.62 -1.36 8.49
N GLY A 254 -12.71 -1.65 7.77
CA GLY A 254 -13.73 -0.66 7.40
C GLY A 254 -13.24 0.44 6.44
N CYS A 255 -12.15 0.22 5.72
CA CYS A 255 -11.46 1.25 4.95
C CYS A 255 -11.86 1.25 3.46
N VAL A 256 -11.74 2.41 2.81
CA VAL A 256 -11.90 2.57 1.35
C VAL A 256 -10.59 3.05 0.75
N PHE A 257 -10.13 2.35 -0.29
CA PHE A 257 -8.85 2.55 -0.95
C PHE A 257 -9.05 2.82 -2.43
N VAL A 258 -8.55 3.93 -2.95
CA VAL A 258 -8.52 4.25 -4.39
C VAL A 258 -7.08 4.48 -4.81
N MET A 259 -6.48 3.50 -5.49
CA MET A 259 -5.03 3.45 -5.74
C MET A 259 -4.66 2.79 -7.08
N ALA A 260 -3.62 3.31 -7.71
CA ALA A 260 -3.02 2.76 -8.92
C ALA A 260 -1.58 2.31 -8.62
N SER A 261 -1.19 1.08 -9.00
CA SER A 261 0.15 0.55 -8.72
C SER A 261 0.58 -0.57 -9.67
N HIS A 262 1.89 -0.86 -9.78
CA HIS A 262 2.32 -2.04 -10.53
C HIS A 262 1.98 -3.34 -9.79
N GLN A 263 2.15 -3.35 -8.47
CA GLN A 263 1.95 -4.51 -7.59
C GLN A 263 1.25 -4.11 -6.29
N ILE A 264 0.26 -4.90 -5.85
CA ILE A 264 -0.47 -4.65 -4.59
C ILE A 264 -0.53 -5.94 -3.78
N ARG A 265 -0.14 -5.87 -2.51
CA ARG A 265 -0.27 -6.95 -1.52
C ARG A 265 -1.07 -6.46 -0.33
N ILE A 266 -2.01 -7.27 0.13
CA ILE A 266 -2.96 -6.94 1.19
C ILE A 266 -2.93 -8.09 2.22
N HIS A 267 -2.67 -7.77 3.48
CA HIS A 267 -2.60 -8.70 4.60
C HIS A 267 -3.58 -8.25 5.70
N ASN A 268 -4.31 -9.18 6.33
CA ASN A 268 -5.21 -8.90 7.46
C ASN A 268 -6.20 -7.74 7.20
N ALA A 269 -6.81 -7.72 6.01
CA ALA A 269 -7.81 -6.71 5.62
C ALA A 269 -9.25 -7.19 5.82
N LYS A 270 -10.10 -6.37 6.42
CA LYS A 270 -11.45 -6.73 6.86
C LYS A 270 -12.47 -5.70 6.41
N MET A 271 -13.56 -6.16 5.77
CA MET A 271 -14.71 -5.33 5.37
C MET A 271 -14.27 -4.00 4.70
N SER A 272 -13.39 -4.10 3.68
CA SER A 272 -12.71 -2.95 3.08
C SER A 272 -12.77 -3.00 1.56
N ASP A 273 -12.93 -1.82 0.94
CA ASP A 273 -13.19 -1.65 -0.49
C ASP A 273 -11.94 -1.11 -1.22
N PHE A 274 -11.58 -1.75 -2.32
CA PHE A 274 -10.36 -1.50 -3.08
C PHE A 274 -10.66 -1.19 -4.55
N TYR A 275 -10.59 0.09 -4.91
CA TYR A 275 -10.72 0.63 -6.26
C TYR A 275 -9.34 0.71 -6.90
N LEU A 276 -8.98 -0.29 -7.73
CA LEU A 276 -7.60 -0.57 -8.12
C LEU A 276 -7.35 -0.40 -9.62
N ARG A 277 -6.18 0.19 -9.96
CA ARG A 277 -5.57 0.06 -11.29
C ARG A 277 -4.23 -0.65 -11.16
N VAL A 278 -4.10 -1.87 -11.69
CA VAL A 278 -2.95 -2.73 -11.45
C VAL A 278 -2.35 -3.37 -12.70
N ARG A 279 -1.02 -3.52 -12.73
CA ARG A 279 -0.30 -4.26 -13.78
C ARG A 279 -0.17 -5.75 -13.50
N SER A 280 -0.03 -6.15 -12.22
CA SER A 280 -0.15 -7.55 -11.78
C SER A 280 -1.54 -7.84 -11.23
N ARG A 281 -1.83 -9.11 -10.93
CA ARG A 281 -2.96 -9.49 -10.06
C ARG A 281 -2.67 -8.99 -8.62
N PRO A 282 -3.67 -8.47 -7.88
CA PRO A 282 -3.53 -8.22 -6.44
C PRO A 282 -3.37 -9.52 -5.67
N ILE A 283 -2.59 -9.50 -4.59
CA ILE A 283 -2.41 -10.64 -3.68
C ILE A 283 -3.10 -10.33 -2.35
N ILE A 284 -3.89 -11.26 -1.82
CA ILE A 284 -4.48 -11.18 -0.48
C ILE A 284 -4.03 -12.33 0.43
N GLU A 285 -3.86 -12.01 1.71
CA GLU A 285 -3.54 -12.92 2.82
C GLU A 285 -4.36 -12.55 4.06
N ASP A 286 -4.80 -13.55 4.84
CA ASP A 286 -5.57 -13.42 6.09
C ASP A 286 -6.73 -12.38 6.07
N SER A 287 -7.34 -12.18 4.91
CA SER A 287 -8.30 -11.11 4.65
C SER A 287 -9.73 -11.67 4.51
N CYS A 288 -10.75 -10.88 4.85
CA CYS A 288 -12.14 -11.33 4.87
C CYS A 288 -13.12 -10.19 4.52
N GLY A 289 -14.04 -10.45 3.60
CA GLY A 289 -15.04 -9.48 3.15
C GLY A 289 -14.43 -8.28 2.42
N VAL A 290 -13.32 -8.48 1.71
CA VAL A 290 -12.69 -7.42 0.90
C VAL A 290 -13.32 -7.36 -0.49
N ARG A 291 -13.55 -6.15 -1.01
CA ARG A 291 -14.31 -5.95 -2.26
C ARG A 291 -13.50 -5.15 -3.27
N PHE A 292 -13.46 -5.59 -4.52
CA PHE A 292 -12.60 -5.03 -5.56
C PHE A 292 -13.39 -4.35 -6.68
N ALA A 293 -12.90 -3.19 -7.13
CA ALA A 293 -13.54 -2.30 -8.10
C ALA A 293 -12.51 -1.67 -9.06
N PRO A 294 -12.93 -1.14 -10.22
CA PRO A 294 -12.05 -0.34 -11.07
C PRO A 294 -11.67 0.99 -10.38
N TYR A 295 -10.53 1.56 -10.78
CA TYR A 295 -10.03 2.83 -10.25
C TYR A 295 -10.87 4.02 -10.72
N CYS A 296 -11.35 4.84 -9.77
CA CYS A 296 -12.29 5.95 -10.04
C CYS A 296 -11.76 7.34 -9.67
N LEU A 297 -10.46 7.50 -9.39
CA LEU A 297 -9.87 8.80 -9.03
C LEU A 297 -9.62 9.67 -10.26
N THR A 298 -9.80 10.98 -10.13
CA THR A 298 -9.38 11.98 -11.10
C THR A 298 -8.82 13.22 -10.38
N TYR A 299 -7.82 13.86 -10.98
CA TYR A 299 -7.35 15.19 -10.59
C TYR A 299 -6.48 15.82 -11.68
N LYS A 300 -6.16 17.11 -11.55
CA LYS A 300 -5.32 17.88 -12.47
C LYS A 300 -3.88 17.33 -12.59
N GLY A 301 -3.64 16.53 -13.64
CA GLY A 301 -2.35 15.92 -13.98
C GLY A 301 -2.29 14.39 -13.83
N ILE A 302 -3.32 13.75 -13.28
CA ILE A 302 -3.31 12.29 -13.02
C ILE A 302 -2.98 11.47 -14.28
N GLU A 303 -3.49 11.88 -15.44
CA GLU A 303 -3.34 11.18 -16.72
C GLU A 303 -1.90 11.24 -17.27
N GLU A 304 -1.15 12.29 -16.95
CA GLU A 304 0.27 12.42 -17.31
C GLU A 304 1.14 11.59 -16.34
N GLU A 305 0.86 11.70 -15.04
CA GLU A 305 1.51 10.92 -13.98
C GLU A 305 1.28 9.41 -14.12
N LEU A 306 0.07 8.99 -14.52
CA LEU A 306 -0.26 7.59 -14.82
C LEU A 306 0.58 7.09 -16.00
N ARG A 307 0.75 7.90 -17.04
CA ARG A 307 1.52 7.53 -18.25
C ARG A 307 3.01 7.46 -17.99
N GLU A 308 3.58 8.39 -17.22
CA GLU A 308 4.94 8.29 -16.69
C GLU A 308 5.12 7.02 -15.85
N ALA A 309 4.14 6.70 -15.01
CA ALA A 309 4.12 5.44 -14.26
C ALA A 309 3.74 4.20 -15.09
N SER A 310 3.46 4.35 -16.40
CA SER A 310 2.99 3.29 -17.31
C SER A 310 1.71 2.55 -16.84
N LEU A 311 0.87 3.24 -16.07
CA LEU A 311 -0.44 2.84 -15.55
C LEU A 311 -1.59 3.54 -16.32
N ASP A 312 -1.35 3.92 -17.56
CA ASP A 312 -2.26 4.59 -18.50
C ASP A 312 -3.27 3.63 -19.16
N GLU A 313 -2.93 2.35 -19.32
CA GLU A 313 -3.85 1.30 -19.76
C GLU A 313 -4.68 0.71 -18.58
N GLU A 314 -5.97 0.47 -18.77
CA GLU A 314 -6.75 -0.36 -17.84
C GLU A 314 -6.68 -1.82 -18.30
N THR A 315 -6.10 -2.69 -17.47
CA THR A 315 -5.85 -4.10 -17.83
C THR A 315 -6.77 -5.09 -17.10
N GLU A 316 -7.87 -4.61 -16.50
CA GLU A 316 -8.93 -5.35 -15.78
C GLU A 316 -8.50 -6.29 -14.62
N LYS A 317 -7.19 -6.46 -14.37
CA LYS A 317 -6.60 -7.36 -13.36
C LYS A 317 -7.05 -7.10 -11.92
N TRP A 318 -7.67 -5.95 -11.63
CA TRP A 318 -8.31 -5.69 -10.34
C TRP A 318 -9.43 -6.71 -10.02
N SER A 319 -10.04 -7.31 -11.04
CA SER A 319 -11.06 -8.36 -10.91
C SER A 319 -10.50 -9.76 -10.65
N ASN A 320 -9.19 -9.95 -10.79
CA ASN A 320 -8.52 -11.25 -10.75
C ASN A 320 -7.52 -11.30 -9.59
N VAL A 321 -8.00 -11.61 -8.39
CA VAL A 321 -7.23 -11.56 -7.14
C VAL A 321 -6.71 -12.94 -6.73
N ASP A 322 -5.42 -13.03 -6.38
CA ASP A 322 -4.79 -14.23 -5.85
C ASP A 322 -4.89 -14.27 -4.31
N ASP A 323 -5.64 -15.23 -3.78
CA ASP A 323 -5.68 -15.53 -2.33
C ASP A 323 -4.64 -16.61 -2.00
N PHE A 324 -3.61 -16.24 -1.23
CA PHE A 324 -2.47 -17.11 -0.94
C PHE A 324 -2.75 -18.19 0.12
N LEU A 325 -3.81 -18.04 0.93
CA LEU A 325 -4.20 -19.02 1.95
C LEU A 325 -5.29 -19.97 1.45
N TRP A 326 -6.01 -19.60 0.38
CA TRP A 326 -7.09 -20.39 -0.20
C TRP A 326 -6.59 -21.46 -1.20
N LEU A 327 -6.17 -22.61 -0.66
CA LEU A 327 -5.64 -23.75 -1.44
C LEU A 327 -6.70 -24.57 -2.21
N ARG A 328 -7.88 -24.02 -2.52
CA ARG A 328 -9.00 -24.74 -3.18
C ARG A 328 -9.23 -24.20 -4.59
N ALA A 329 -9.64 -25.08 -5.51
CA ALA A 329 -9.90 -24.75 -6.92
C ALA A 329 -11.22 -24.00 -7.19
N VAL A 330 -11.99 -23.67 -6.15
CA VAL A 330 -13.20 -22.82 -6.21
C VAL A 330 -12.77 -21.37 -5.89
N GLN A 331 -13.52 -20.36 -6.33
CA GLN A 331 -13.28 -18.98 -5.90
C GLN A 331 -13.23 -18.86 -4.37
N SER A 332 -12.33 -18.01 -3.85
CA SER A 332 -12.24 -17.75 -2.41
C SER A 332 -13.43 -16.91 -1.92
N PRO A 333 -14.10 -17.26 -0.81
CA PRO A 333 -15.16 -16.45 -0.22
C PRO A 333 -14.62 -15.20 0.48
N ASN A 334 -13.30 -15.08 0.64
CA ASN A 334 -12.64 -13.97 1.32
C ASN A 334 -12.77 -12.64 0.57
N TRP A 335 -12.96 -12.70 -0.76
CA TRP A 335 -13.06 -11.53 -1.62
C TRP A 335 -14.21 -11.60 -2.63
N SER A 336 -14.65 -10.44 -3.12
CA SER A 336 -15.65 -10.32 -4.18
C SER A 336 -15.40 -9.11 -5.08
N VAL A 337 -16.06 -9.06 -6.24
CA VAL A 337 -16.15 -7.85 -7.06
C VAL A 337 -17.28 -6.97 -6.54
N LEU A 338 -17.03 -5.68 -6.36
CA LEU A 338 -18.03 -4.70 -5.94
C LEU A 338 -19.03 -4.44 -7.08
N PRO A 339 -20.35 -4.57 -6.84
CA PRO A 339 -21.36 -4.39 -7.87
C PRO A 339 -21.57 -2.90 -8.21
N GLU A 340 -22.02 -2.62 -9.42
CA GLU A 340 -21.99 -1.26 -10.00
C GLU A 340 -22.86 -0.23 -9.28
N ASN A 341 -23.94 -0.69 -8.65
CA ASN A 341 -24.82 0.12 -7.82
C ASN A 341 -24.20 0.55 -6.47
N GLU A 342 -23.09 -0.08 -6.04
CA GLU A 342 -22.37 0.26 -4.80
C GLU A 342 -21.00 0.91 -5.05
N ARG A 343 -20.56 1.00 -6.31
CA ARG A 343 -19.30 1.67 -6.66
C ARG A 343 -19.40 3.18 -6.40
N LEU A 344 -18.34 3.75 -5.82
CA LEU A 344 -18.12 5.20 -5.87
C LEU A 344 -18.09 5.65 -7.34
N GLY A 345 -18.79 6.76 -7.61
CA GLY A 345 -18.64 7.49 -8.86
C GLY A 345 -17.24 8.12 -9.01
N LEU A 346 -17.03 8.88 -10.08
CA LEU A 346 -15.76 9.55 -10.35
C LEU A 346 -15.41 10.51 -9.19
N VAL A 347 -14.28 10.27 -8.52
CA VAL A 347 -13.83 11.06 -7.36
C VAL A 347 -12.82 12.10 -7.83
N ASP A 348 -13.21 13.37 -7.82
CA ASP A 348 -12.28 14.49 -8.04
C ASP A 348 -11.73 15.05 -6.71
N ILE A 349 -10.43 14.86 -6.47
CA ILE A 349 -9.74 15.41 -5.29
C ILE A 349 -9.12 16.80 -5.53
N SER A 350 -9.19 17.35 -6.74
CA SER A 350 -8.58 18.66 -7.05
C SER A 350 -9.35 19.85 -6.45
N SER A 351 -10.69 19.79 -6.43
CA SER A 351 -11.58 20.82 -5.88
C SER A 351 -11.28 21.21 -4.42
N SER A 352 -10.97 20.24 -3.55
CA SER A 352 -10.59 20.50 -2.16
C SER A 352 -9.20 21.10 -2.01
N ILE A 353 -8.32 20.88 -2.99
CA ILE A 353 -7.00 21.53 -3.02
C ILE A 353 -7.12 22.94 -3.58
N GLU A 354 -8.04 23.24 -4.49
CA GLU A 354 -8.41 24.63 -4.78
C GLU A 354 -9.06 25.30 -3.54
N SER A 355 -9.76 24.55 -2.68
CA SER A 355 -10.31 25.07 -1.42
C SER A 355 -9.25 25.32 -0.33
N GLN A 356 -8.31 24.40 -0.13
CA GLN A 356 -7.18 24.58 0.80
C GLN A 356 -6.14 25.58 0.27
N LEU A 357 -5.85 25.57 -1.03
CA LEU A 357 -5.03 26.62 -1.64
C LEU A 357 -5.75 27.96 -1.58
N ALA A 358 -7.07 28.06 -1.76
CA ALA A 358 -7.79 29.30 -1.49
C ALA A 358 -7.66 29.75 -0.03
N GLN A 359 -7.65 28.83 0.94
CA GLN A 359 -7.38 29.16 2.35
C GLN A 359 -5.96 29.72 2.58
N TYR A 360 -4.96 29.29 1.78
CA TYR A 360 -3.59 29.84 1.80
C TYR A 360 -3.37 31.04 0.84
N GLN A 361 -4.19 31.20 -0.19
CA GLN A 361 -4.11 32.25 -1.23
C GLN A 361 -5.09 33.40 -0.96
N LEU A 362 -5.95 33.28 0.05
CA LEU A 362 -6.62 34.39 0.73
C LEU A 362 -5.63 35.28 1.51
N TYR A 363 -4.34 34.93 1.58
CA TYR A 363 -3.28 35.91 1.83
C TYR A 363 -3.12 36.83 0.62
N ASP A 364 -3.82 37.97 0.71
CA ASP A 364 -3.79 39.06 -0.26
C ASP A 364 -2.34 39.45 -0.63
N PRO A 365 -1.97 39.51 -1.92
CA PRO A 365 -0.61 39.88 -2.35
C PRO A 365 -0.19 41.29 -1.92
N THR A 366 -1.14 42.16 -1.54
CA THR A 366 -0.84 43.45 -0.88
C THR A 366 -0.27 43.26 0.53
N GLN A 367 -0.75 42.29 1.31
CA GLN A 367 -0.20 41.95 2.64
C GLN A 367 1.18 41.32 2.54
N VAL A 368 1.40 40.41 1.56
CA VAL A 368 2.73 39.82 1.31
C VAL A 368 3.74 40.93 0.99
N LYS A 369 3.35 41.94 0.19
CA LYS A 369 4.19 43.11 -0.06
C LYS A 369 4.39 43.95 1.20
N SER A 370 3.36 44.27 1.97
CA SER A 370 3.51 45.11 3.17
C SER A 370 4.39 44.46 4.24
N HIS A 371 4.34 43.13 4.38
CA HIS A 371 5.27 42.42 5.28
C HIS A 371 6.70 42.41 4.76
N LEU A 372 6.94 42.22 3.46
CA LEU A 372 8.28 42.35 2.86
C LEU A 372 8.84 43.77 3.04
N ASP A 373 8.01 44.80 2.83
CA ASP A 373 8.39 46.20 3.06
C ASP A 373 8.64 46.48 4.56
N GLN A 374 7.84 45.91 5.47
CA GLN A 374 8.01 46.00 6.93
C GLN A 374 9.32 45.36 7.39
N PHE A 375 9.63 44.13 6.98
CA PHE A 375 10.91 43.46 7.29
C PHE A 375 12.10 44.25 6.72
N SER A 376 11.96 44.84 5.54
CA SER A 376 12.98 45.73 4.95
C SER A 376 13.22 46.98 5.81
N SER A 377 12.16 47.57 6.39
CA SER A 377 12.30 48.66 7.38
C SER A 377 13.01 48.17 8.63
N SER A 378 12.54 47.09 9.26
CA SER A 378 13.13 46.57 10.51
C SER A 378 14.61 46.22 10.37
N ILE A 379 15.04 45.65 9.24
CA ILE A 379 16.47 45.48 8.94
C ILE A 379 17.16 46.84 8.86
N SER A 380 16.60 47.79 8.14
CA SER A 380 17.18 49.14 7.99
C SER A 380 17.22 49.94 9.31
N ASP A 381 16.33 49.66 10.26
CA ASP A 381 16.28 50.29 11.58
C ASP A 381 17.28 49.65 12.57
N LEU A 382 17.45 48.32 12.52
CA LEU A 382 18.57 47.64 13.17
C LEU A 382 19.92 48.15 12.65
N GLU A 383 20.00 48.57 11.39
CA GLU A 383 21.25 49.00 10.75
C GLU A 383 21.69 50.37 11.29
N LYS A 384 20.72 51.27 11.48
CA LYS A 384 20.90 52.53 12.21
C LYS A 384 21.29 52.28 13.67
N LEU A 385 20.70 51.27 14.32
CA LEU A 385 20.97 50.95 15.73
C LEU A 385 22.39 50.37 15.91
N VAL A 386 22.85 49.50 15.01
CA VAL A 386 24.24 49.00 14.96
C VAL A 386 25.21 50.14 14.65
N ALA A 387 24.88 51.05 13.72
CA ALA A 387 25.70 52.22 13.42
C ALA A 387 25.79 53.18 14.62
N TYR A 388 24.69 53.45 15.33
CA TYR A 388 24.64 54.30 16.52
C TYR A 388 25.46 53.71 17.68
N ASN A 389 25.34 52.40 17.92
CA ASN A 389 26.09 51.71 18.98
C ASN A 389 27.53 51.32 18.57
N SER A 390 27.97 51.62 17.34
CA SER A 390 29.33 51.29 16.87
C SER A 390 30.46 51.98 17.65
N TYR A 391 30.15 53.04 18.41
CA TYR A 391 31.06 53.70 19.34
C TYR A 391 31.25 52.96 20.68
N PHE A 392 30.34 52.03 21.02
CA PHE A 392 30.34 51.28 22.28
C PHE A 392 30.58 49.77 22.08
N LEU A 393 30.37 49.25 20.88
CA LEU A 393 30.54 47.83 20.55
C LEU A 393 31.93 47.51 19.98
N PRO A 394 32.54 46.36 20.31
CA PRO A 394 33.78 45.92 19.69
C PRO A 394 33.70 45.81 18.16
N SER A 395 34.76 46.22 17.47
CA SER A 395 34.83 46.26 16.00
C SER A 395 34.61 44.92 15.28
N TYR A 396 34.66 43.79 15.99
CA TYR A 396 34.31 42.47 15.41
C TYR A 396 32.79 42.22 15.45
N GLU A 397 32.08 42.68 16.48
CA GLU A 397 30.62 42.51 16.62
C GLU A 397 29.88 43.38 15.62
N VAL A 398 30.32 44.63 15.45
CA VAL A 398 29.79 45.54 14.41
C VAL A 398 29.92 44.92 13.02
N ARG A 399 31.06 44.29 12.70
CA ARG A 399 31.26 43.58 11.41
C ARG A 399 30.41 42.32 11.28
N SER A 400 30.26 41.55 12.36
CA SER A 400 29.43 40.35 12.39
C SER A 400 27.96 40.69 12.12
N SER A 401 27.41 41.67 12.84
CA SER A 401 26.04 42.16 12.68
C SER A 401 25.79 42.75 11.28
N LEU A 402 26.69 43.60 10.76
CA LEU A 402 26.53 44.14 9.40
C LEU A 402 26.57 43.03 8.33
N LYS A 403 27.30 41.92 8.56
CA LYS A 403 27.29 40.77 7.67
C LYS A 403 25.97 39.99 7.75
N THR A 404 25.52 39.60 8.93
CA THR A 404 24.25 38.85 9.06
C THR A 404 23.06 39.64 8.51
N MET A 405 23.07 40.96 8.65
CA MET A 405 22.07 41.85 8.07
C MET A 405 22.14 41.95 6.53
N SER A 406 23.35 41.93 5.97
CA SER A 406 23.56 41.84 4.52
C SER A 406 23.04 40.52 3.95
N ASP A 407 23.29 39.41 4.67
CA ASP A 407 22.80 38.09 4.32
C ASP A 407 21.26 38.00 4.45
N LEU A 408 20.67 38.60 5.50
CA LEU A 408 19.21 38.73 5.65
C LEU A 408 18.57 39.55 4.50
N ARG A 409 19.16 40.70 4.10
CA ARG A 409 18.69 41.44 2.92
C ARG A 409 18.78 40.61 1.64
N ARG A 410 19.81 39.77 1.50
CA ARG A 410 19.98 38.87 0.35
C ARG A 410 18.85 37.83 0.31
N SER A 411 18.54 37.19 1.43
CA SER A 411 17.44 36.22 1.55
C SER A 411 16.07 36.84 1.31
N LEU A 412 15.79 38.01 1.89
CA LEU A 412 14.55 38.76 1.66
C LEU A 412 14.38 39.10 0.16
N LYS A 413 15.47 39.48 -0.52
CA LYS A 413 15.46 39.76 -1.96
C LYS A 413 15.17 38.51 -2.82
N VAL A 414 15.64 37.32 -2.42
CA VAL A 414 15.30 36.05 -3.09
C VAL A 414 13.81 35.75 -2.92
N LEU A 415 13.33 35.73 -1.67
CA LEU A 415 11.91 35.52 -1.33
C LEU A 415 10.98 36.50 -2.08
N SER A 416 11.38 37.77 -2.17
CA SER A 416 10.65 38.80 -2.93
C SER A 416 10.56 38.48 -4.43
N THR A 417 11.59 37.86 -5.02
CA THR A 417 11.59 37.45 -6.45
C THR A 417 10.90 36.11 -6.74
N GLU A 418 10.64 35.31 -5.71
CA GLU A 418 9.91 34.03 -5.81
C GLU A 418 8.41 34.21 -5.52
N LEU A 419 8.06 34.98 -4.50
CA LEU A 419 6.68 35.17 -4.05
C LEU A 419 5.89 36.21 -4.85
N LEU A 420 6.56 37.21 -5.45
CA LEU A 420 5.88 38.23 -6.27
C LEU A 420 5.94 37.84 -7.75
N PRO A 421 4.79 37.73 -8.45
CA PRO A 421 4.77 37.32 -9.85
C PRO A 421 5.51 38.35 -10.72
N LYS A 422 6.53 37.87 -11.45
CA LYS A 422 7.29 38.67 -12.42
C LYS A 422 6.31 39.33 -13.40
N LYS A 423 6.25 40.66 -13.42
CA LYS A 423 5.45 41.42 -14.39
C LYS A 423 5.79 40.94 -15.80
N LYS A 424 4.83 40.29 -16.47
CA LYS A 424 4.96 39.93 -17.89
C LYS A 424 5.26 41.22 -18.65
N PHE A 425 6.42 41.29 -19.30
CA PHE A 425 6.77 42.39 -20.20
C PHE A 425 5.82 42.34 -21.40
N SER A 426 4.74 43.12 -21.35
CA SER A 426 3.98 43.43 -22.55
C SER A 426 4.86 44.31 -23.44
N PHE A 427 5.27 43.78 -24.58
CA PHE A 427 5.92 44.57 -25.62
C PHE A 427 4.91 45.61 -26.12
N ARG A 428 4.98 46.80 -25.54
CA ARG A 428 4.17 47.95 -25.94
C ARG A 428 4.67 48.39 -27.31
N ASN A 429 3.97 47.98 -28.37
CA ASN A 429 4.35 48.28 -29.75
C ASN A 429 4.70 49.75 -29.89
N LYS A 430 5.93 49.99 -30.35
CA LYS A 430 6.58 51.30 -30.31
C LYS A 430 5.87 52.23 -31.31
N PRO A 431 5.18 53.30 -30.89
CA PRO A 431 4.60 54.24 -31.83
C PRO A 431 5.73 54.86 -32.66
N THR A 432 5.54 54.95 -33.97
CA THR A 432 6.51 55.55 -34.87
C THR A 432 6.71 57.03 -34.52
N ARG A 433 7.98 57.45 -34.42
CA ARG A 433 8.27 58.89 -34.35
C ARG A 433 7.80 59.54 -35.65
N LYS A 434 7.04 60.62 -35.51
CA LYS A 434 7.01 61.69 -36.51
C LYS A 434 8.09 62.68 -36.11
N ASP A 435 9.09 62.86 -36.97
CA ASP A 435 9.91 64.06 -36.93
C ASP A 435 9.26 65.13 -37.86
N PRO A 436 9.48 66.46 -37.66
CA PRO A 436 8.59 67.49 -38.21
C PRO A 436 9.24 68.45 -39.23
N ILE A 437 8.42 69.13 -40.05
CA ILE A 437 8.69 70.45 -40.70
C ILE A 437 9.77 70.41 -41.83
N ILE A 438 9.64 70.98 -43.05
CA ILE A 438 8.66 71.90 -43.70
C ILE A 438 8.61 71.68 -45.26
N GLU A 439 7.64 72.33 -45.92
CA GLU A 439 7.41 72.70 -47.37
C GLU A 439 8.59 72.82 -48.40
N PRO A 440 8.35 73.07 -49.73
CA PRO A 440 7.11 73.08 -50.57
C PRO A 440 7.27 72.48 -52.03
N LYS A 441 6.28 72.77 -52.92
CA LYS A 441 6.26 72.70 -54.43
C LYS A 441 5.87 71.36 -55.06
N GLU A 442 4.80 71.30 -55.88
CA GLU A 442 4.70 71.54 -57.35
C GLU A 442 5.45 70.46 -58.18
N GLU A 443 4.90 69.83 -59.23
CA GLU A 443 3.87 70.29 -60.17
C GLU A 443 2.99 69.14 -60.76
N GLN A 444 1.98 69.53 -61.57
CA GLN A 444 1.22 68.83 -62.64
C GLN A 444 1.63 67.37 -63.04
N LYS A 445 0.75 66.44 -63.47
CA LYS A 445 -0.55 66.47 -64.21
C LYS A 445 -1.19 65.04 -64.12
N GLU A 446 -2.34 64.58 -64.68
CA GLU A 446 -3.42 65.04 -65.59
C GLU A 446 -4.71 64.14 -65.36
N GLN A 447 -5.84 64.47 -65.99
CA GLN A 447 -7.04 63.67 -66.44
C GLN A 447 -7.32 62.26 -65.85
N GLU A 448 -8.48 61.97 -65.23
CA GLU A 448 -9.90 62.00 -65.69
C GLU A 448 -10.34 60.80 -66.61
N PRO A 449 -11.62 60.35 -66.59
CA PRO A 449 -12.59 60.31 -65.48
C PRO A 449 -13.60 59.12 -65.51
N GLU A 450 -14.63 59.16 -64.64
CA GLU A 450 -15.96 58.50 -64.77
C GLU A 450 -16.06 56.94 -64.69
N LYS A 451 -17.21 56.31 -64.34
CA LYS A 451 -18.50 56.79 -63.81
C LYS A 451 -19.16 55.81 -62.81
N LYS A 452 -20.04 56.39 -61.97
CA LYS A 452 -20.80 55.85 -60.83
C LYS A 452 -21.83 54.74 -61.16
N SER A 453 -22.26 54.04 -60.09
CA SER A 453 -23.59 53.41 -59.85
C SER A 453 -24.05 52.21 -60.72
N GLY A 454 -24.83 51.24 -60.21
CA GLY A 454 -25.17 50.97 -58.80
C GLY A 454 -26.39 50.04 -58.58
N PHE A 455 -26.58 49.66 -57.30
CA PHE A 455 -27.86 49.32 -56.62
C PHE A 455 -28.60 47.96 -56.86
N GLN A 456 -29.02 47.35 -55.74
CA GLN A 456 -30.12 46.37 -55.52
C GLN A 456 -30.06 44.96 -56.19
N VAL A 457 -30.07 43.81 -55.47
CA VAL A 457 -31.15 43.15 -54.64
C VAL A 457 -32.13 42.32 -55.50
N PRO A 458 -32.55 41.07 -55.14
CA PRO A 458 -32.08 40.14 -54.08
C PRO A 458 -32.12 38.61 -54.40
N ASN A 459 -31.89 37.79 -53.37
CA ASN A 459 -32.51 36.48 -53.06
C ASN A 459 -32.35 35.23 -53.98
N SER A 460 -31.65 34.24 -53.41
CA SER A 460 -32.10 32.83 -53.26
C SER A 460 -32.19 31.92 -54.52
N PRO A 461 -32.41 30.60 -54.36
CA PRO A 461 -31.67 29.66 -53.50
C PRO A 461 -31.27 28.37 -54.28
N CYS A 462 -30.88 27.30 -53.57
CA CYS A 462 -30.77 25.91 -54.05
C CYS A 462 -29.58 25.59 -54.99
N PHE A 463 -29.10 24.34 -55.15
CA PHE A 463 -29.32 23.08 -54.40
C PHE A 463 -28.09 22.13 -54.56
N TRP A 464 -27.81 21.34 -53.52
CA TRP A 464 -27.39 19.92 -53.57
C TRP A 464 -26.07 19.42 -54.24
N ASN A 465 -25.30 18.73 -53.39
CA ASN A 465 -24.68 17.39 -53.57
C ASN A 465 -23.36 17.14 -54.34
N LYS A 466 -22.50 16.38 -53.64
CA LYS A 466 -21.66 15.24 -54.09
C LYS A 466 -20.54 15.52 -55.11
N LYS A 467 -19.36 14.92 -54.97
CA LYS A 467 -19.04 13.66 -54.28
C LYS A 467 -18.11 13.82 -53.09
#